data_AF-A0A7Y6XAM2-F1
#
_entry.id   AF-A0A7Y6XAM2-F1
#
_cell.length_a   1.000
_cell.length_b   1.000
_cell.length_c   1.000
_cell.angle_alpha   90.00
_cell.angle_beta   90.00
_cell.angle_gamma   90.00
#
_symmetry.space_group_name_H-M   'P 1'
#
loop_
_entity.id
_entity.type
_entity.pdbx_description
1 polymer ?
#
loop_
_entity_poly.entity_id
_entity_poly.type
_entity_poly.pdbx_seq_one_letter_code
_entity_poly.pdbx_strand_id
1 'polypeptide(L)'
;MDVVLRPINDRFFHEQVLPFLARAMGDATGALESLLETLGDVQARILCERMLATAVPGGLGSVDADPWSDLVDRLAFLPWKEGPTGWEVGTQHAGYADAWDEALHLSLMLEEPNYPYWDSKGAREVRDGFRFRPLADMGLASLLAGQWDPFPEFPPDRVFVTQGRGEYFPTERFAFADWAWRPARAVAHWQVNLPRKLERLIAREQERMKLPSLPEKDEVLGYWLGKLAQPPPLTVAFSGLGPRAASWIRELGALTTHIRQAAMAKQGLAALVTKGSTVRI
;
A
#
# COMPACT_ATOMS: atom_id res chain seq x y z
N MET A 1 -2.75 1.08 -14.79
CA MET A 1 -2.82 1.57 -13.40
C MET A 1 -1.60 0.99 -12.72
N ASP A 2 -0.88 1.84 -12.01
CA ASP A 2 0.27 1.39 -11.23
C ASP A 2 -0.09 1.47 -9.76
N VAL A 3 0.52 0.62 -8.94
CA VAL A 3 0.42 0.71 -7.49
C VAL A 3 1.78 1.04 -6.91
N VAL A 4 1.79 1.97 -5.98
CA VAL A 4 2.96 2.35 -5.21
C VAL A 4 2.72 1.93 -3.78
N LEU A 5 3.58 1.09 -3.23
CA LEU A 5 3.54 0.62 -1.83
C LEU A 5 4.77 1.16 -1.10
N ARG A 6 4.54 1.85 0.02
CA ARG A 6 5.59 2.51 0.80
C ARG A 6 5.46 2.24 2.30
N PRO A 7 6.57 1.91 2.98
CA PRO A 7 6.65 2.05 4.42
C PRO A 7 6.51 3.51 4.82
N ILE A 8 5.70 3.77 5.85
CA ILE A 8 5.50 5.11 6.38
C ILE A 8 5.70 5.14 7.90
N ASN A 9 6.02 6.32 8.41
CA ASN A 9 6.14 6.52 9.85
C ASN A 9 4.76 6.45 10.51
N ASP A 10 4.51 5.32 11.18
CA ASP A 10 3.22 5.01 11.79
C ASP A 10 2.79 6.06 12.82
N ARG A 11 3.75 6.56 13.60
CA ARG A 11 3.51 7.59 14.62
C ARG A 11 3.11 8.92 13.98
N PHE A 12 3.86 9.37 12.98
CA PHE A 12 3.51 10.60 12.25
C PHE A 12 2.11 10.50 11.63
N PHE A 13 1.81 9.36 10.99
CA PHE A 13 0.52 9.17 10.34
C PHE A 13 -0.64 9.20 11.34
N HIS A 14 -0.47 8.54 12.50
CA HIS A 14 -1.47 8.52 13.57
C HIS A 14 -1.64 9.86 14.28
N GLU A 15 -0.55 10.55 14.61
CA GLU A 15 -0.59 11.76 15.43
C GLU A 15 -0.85 13.02 14.61
N GLN A 16 -0.49 13.03 13.32
CA GLN A 16 -0.54 14.22 12.49
C GLN A 16 -1.50 14.05 11.31
N VAL A 17 -1.33 13.01 10.49
CA VAL A 17 -2.05 12.89 9.21
C VAL A 17 -3.54 12.57 9.42
N LEU A 18 -3.87 11.52 10.19
CA LEU A 18 -5.27 11.15 10.41
C LEU A 18 -6.09 12.26 11.08
N PRO A 19 -5.62 12.92 12.17
CA PRO A 19 -6.34 14.03 12.80
C PRO A 19 -6.48 15.24 11.87
N PHE A 20 -5.44 15.57 11.12
CA PHE A 20 -5.48 16.65 10.12
C PHE A 20 -6.59 16.41 9.09
N LEU A 21 -6.63 15.22 8.49
CA LEU A 21 -7.61 14.86 7.48
C LEU A 21 -9.04 14.85 8.03
N ALA A 22 -9.24 14.33 9.24
CA ALA A 22 -10.54 14.33 9.90
C ALA A 22 -11.03 15.76 10.17
N ARG A 23 -10.17 16.63 10.72
CA ARG A 23 -10.52 18.03 11.02
C ARG A 23 -10.81 18.83 9.75
N ALA A 24 -10.01 18.63 8.70
CA ALA A 24 -10.15 19.35 7.44
C ALA A 24 -11.51 19.12 6.73
N MET A 25 -12.27 18.10 7.14
CA MET A 25 -13.64 17.89 6.67
C MET A 25 -14.60 19.02 7.03
N GLY A 26 -14.41 19.63 8.20
CA GLY A 26 -15.26 20.73 8.68
C GLY A 26 -14.53 22.07 8.79
N ASP A 27 -13.23 22.05 9.07
CA ASP A 27 -12.40 23.21 9.35
C ASP A 27 -11.01 23.01 8.71
N ALA A 28 -10.91 23.26 7.41
CA ALA A 28 -9.67 23.13 6.65
C ALA A 28 -8.62 24.16 7.09
N THR A 29 -9.03 25.41 7.33
CA THR A 29 -8.13 26.48 7.79
C THR A 29 -7.50 26.13 9.13
N GLY A 30 -8.30 25.77 10.14
CA GLY A 30 -7.76 25.41 11.45
C GLY A 30 -6.99 24.09 11.45
N ALA A 31 -7.29 23.16 10.55
CA ALA A 31 -6.46 21.97 10.33
C ALA A 31 -5.07 22.33 9.78
N LEU A 32 -5.00 23.22 8.79
CA LEU A 32 -3.73 23.71 8.22
C LEU A 32 -2.89 24.48 9.24
N GLU A 33 -3.52 25.36 10.04
CA GLU A 33 -2.85 26.09 11.12
C GLU A 33 -2.25 25.13 12.16
N SER A 34 -3.03 24.15 12.62
CA SER A 34 -2.56 23.16 13.59
C SER A 34 -1.43 22.28 13.04
N LEU A 35 -1.47 21.94 11.74
CA LEU A 35 -0.42 21.16 11.10
C LEU A 35 0.88 21.99 10.98
N LEU A 36 0.79 23.28 10.65
CA LEU A 36 1.96 24.17 10.53
C LEU A 36 2.79 24.26 11.81
N GLU A 37 2.16 24.14 12.98
CA GLU A 37 2.85 24.16 14.28
C GLU A 37 3.78 22.96 14.48
N THR A 38 3.50 21.83 13.82
CA THR A 38 4.24 20.58 14.03
C THR A 38 5.20 20.26 12.89
N LEU A 39 5.09 20.95 11.74
CA LEU A 39 5.93 20.72 10.56
C LEU A 39 7.25 21.49 10.61
N GLY A 40 8.36 20.77 10.50
CA GLY A 40 9.69 21.30 10.18
C GLY A 40 10.02 21.31 8.68
N ASP A 41 9.29 20.54 7.86
CA ASP A 41 9.51 20.46 6.40
C ASP A 41 9.07 21.73 5.66
N VAL A 42 10.02 22.40 5.00
CA VAL A 42 9.79 23.70 4.33
C VAL A 42 8.74 23.61 3.22
N GLN A 43 8.74 22.54 2.40
CA GLN A 43 7.81 22.45 1.27
C GLN A 43 6.36 22.23 1.73
N ALA A 44 6.15 21.36 2.73
CA ALA A 44 4.83 21.17 3.32
C ALA A 44 4.31 22.47 3.97
N ARG A 45 5.19 23.22 4.64
CA ARG A 45 4.85 24.53 5.22
C ARG A 45 4.43 25.53 4.15
N ILE A 46 5.19 25.66 3.07
CA ILE A 46 4.86 26.55 1.94
C ILE A 46 3.49 26.21 1.34
N LEU A 47 3.18 24.91 1.17
CA LEU A 47 1.86 24.48 0.69
C LEU A 47 0.73 24.89 1.63
N CYS A 48 0.94 24.72 2.95
CA CYS A 48 -0.05 25.13 3.95
C CYS A 48 -0.24 26.66 3.96
N GLU A 49 0.84 27.44 4.01
CA GLU A 49 0.80 28.91 3.99
C GLU A 49 0.13 29.45 2.73
N ARG A 50 0.43 28.86 1.57
CA ARG A 50 -0.21 29.22 0.30
C ARG A 50 -1.71 28.98 0.33
N MET A 51 -2.16 27.83 0.84
CA MET A 51 -3.59 27.54 0.98
C MET A 51 -4.26 28.45 2.00
N LEU A 52 -3.62 28.74 3.14
CA LEU A 52 -4.16 29.65 4.15
C LEU A 52 -4.33 31.08 3.62
N ALA A 53 -3.47 31.53 2.72
CA ALA A 53 -3.58 32.86 2.10
C ALA A 53 -4.82 33.02 1.21
N THR A 54 -5.35 31.93 0.65
CA THR A 54 -6.52 31.92 -0.24
C THR A 54 -7.76 31.25 0.38
N ALA A 55 -7.61 30.62 1.54
CA ALA A 55 -8.67 29.86 2.18
C ALA A 55 -9.85 30.74 2.62
N VAL A 56 -11.04 30.18 2.50
CA VAL A 56 -12.25 30.71 3.13
C VAL A 56 -12.72 29.78 4.25
N PRO A 57 -13.55 30.25 5.20
CA PRO A 57 -14.07 29.38 6.25
C PRO A 57 -14.84 28.18 5.67
N GLY A 58 -14.53 26.97 6.13
CA GLY A 58 -15.19 25.74 5.71
C GLY A 58 -14.27 24.52 5.74
N GLY A 59 -14.78 23.40 5.19
CA GLY A 59 -14.01 22.17 4.97
C GLY A 59 -13.28 22.15 3.61
N LEU A 60 -12.92 20.97 3.09
CA LEU A 60 -12.07 20.85 1.87
C LEU A 60 -12.48 21.68 0.64
N GLY A 61 -13.77 21.97 0.45
CA GLY A 61 -14.21 22.83 -0.65
C GLY A 61 -13.78 24.29 -0.52
N SER A 62 -13.17 24.68 0.61
CA SER A 62 -12.74 26.04 0.90
C SER A 62 -11.25 26.30 0.68
N VAL A 63 -10.50 25.30 0.19
CA VAL A 63 -9.08 25.39 -0.14
C VAL A 63 -8.83 24.98 -1.59
N ASP A 64 -7.72 25.45 -2.16
CA ASP A 64 -7.32 25.12 -3.53
C ASP A 64 -7.02 23.62 -3.69
N ALA A 65 -7.61 22.98 -4.71
CA ALA A 65 -7.53 21.53 -4.90
C ALA A 65 -6.12 21.03 -5.29
N ASP A 66 -5.37 21.77 -6.11
CA ASP A 66 -4.03 21.34 -6.55
C ASP A 66 -3.02 21.36 -5.39
N PRO A 67 -2.86 22.47 -4.62
CA PRO A 67 -1.98 22.47 -3.45
C PRO A 67 -2.42 21.50 -2.35
N TRP A 68 -3.73 21.26 -2.21
CA TRP A 68 -4.26 20.25 -1.30
C TRP A 68 -3.78 18.85 -1.70
N SER A 69 -3.93 18.49 -2.97
CA SER A 69 -3.51 17.19 -3.49
C SER A 69 -2.00 16.98 -3.32
N ASP A 70 -1.19 18.01 -3.62
CA ASP A 70 0.26 17.98 -3.41
C ASP A 70 0.62 17.81 -1.93
N LEU A 71 -0.10 18.47 -1.02
CA LEU A 71 0.12 18.34 0.42
C LEU A 71 -0.24 16.93 0.91
N VAL A 72 -1.41 16.40 0.54
CA VAL A 72 -1.84 15.07 1.00
C VAL A 72 -0.90 13.99 0.46
N ASP A 73 -0.47 14.07 -0.81
CA ASP A 73 0.51 13.15 -1.36
C ASP A 73 1.81 13.16 -0.53
N ARG A 74 2.29 14.38 -0.21
CA ARG A 74 3.49 14.58 0.61
C ARG A 74 3.34 14.01 2.03
N LEU A 75 2.22 14.26 2.69
CA LEU A 75 1.96 13.81 4.06
C LEU A 75 1.79 12.30 4.15
N ALA A 76 1.08 11.70 3.18
CA ALA A 76 0.69 10.29 3.24
C ALA A 76 1.73 9.32 2.65
N PHE A 77 2.60 9.76 1.73
CA PHE A 77 3.46 8.85 0.97
C PHE A 77 4.97 9.19 1.00
N LEU A 78 5.41 10.16 1.80
CA LEU A 78 6.83 10.42 2.06
C LEU A 78 7.29 9.90 3.44
N PRO A 79 8.59 9.59 3.60
CA PRO A 79 9.12 9.05 4.85
C PRO A 79 9.39 10.16 5.87
N TRP A 80 8.44 10.40 6.79
CA TRP A 80 8.58 11.41 7.83
C TRP A 80 9.43 10.95 9.02
N LYS A 81 10.20 11.87 9.60
CA LYS A 81 10.93 11.68 10.86
C LYS A 81 10.81 12.93 11.73
N GLU A 82 11.01 12.76 13.03
CA GLU A 82 11.05 13.87 13.98
C GLU A 82 12.43 14.54 13.91
N GLY A 83 12.43 15.86 13.74
CA GLY A 83 13.61 16.71 13.73
C GLY A 83 13.53 17.80 14.81
N PRO A 84 14.59 18.62 14.97
CA PRO A 84 14.66 19.64 16.01
C PRO A 84 13.63 20.77 15.84
N THR A 85 13.11 20.97 14.63
CA THR A 85 12.14 22.02 14.28
C THR A 85 10.73 21.45 14.04
N GLY A 86 10.49 20.18 14.38
CA GLY A 86 9.26 19.48 14.09
C GLY A 86 9.47 18.32 13.11
N TRP A 87 8.37 17.84 12.53
CA TRP A 87 8.38 16.73 11.58
C TRP A 87 8.98 17.17 10.24
N GLU A 88 9.93 16.39 9.73
CA GLU A 88 10.60 16.65 8.46
C GLU A 88 10.61 15.41 7.56
N VAL A 89 10.67 15.64 6.25
CA VAL A 89 10.82 14.55 5.27
C VAL A 89 12.25 14.02 5.35
N GLY A 90 12.37 12.73 5.68
CA GLY A 90 13.62 12.00 5.71
C GLY A 90 14.06 11.52 4.33
N THR A 91 15.14 10.73 4.30
CA THR A 91 15.68 10.18 3.05
C THR A 91 14.67 9.26 2.38
N GLN A 92 14.36 9.56 1.12
CA GLN A 92 13.53 8.69 0.29
C GLN A 92 14.22 7.33 0.10
N HIS A 93 13.45 6.27 0.29
CA HIS A 93 13.83 4.92 -0.08
C HIS A 93 13.00 4.52 -1.29
N ALA A 94 13.56 3.71 -2.19
CA ALA A 94 12.81 3.15 -3.29
C ALA A 94 11.64 2.32 -2.71
N GLY A 95 10.41 2.80 -2.92
CA GLY A 95 9.21 2.01 -2.65
C GLY A 95 8.97 0.97 -3.75
N TYR A 96 8.01 0.07 -3.52
CA TYR A 96 7.56 -0.83 -4.57
C TYR A 96 6.65 -0.06 -5.50
N ALA A 97 6.89 -0.15 -6.81
CA ALA A 97 6.06 0.45 -7.85
C ALA A 97 5.98 -0.50 -9.04
N ASP A 98 4.77 -0.93 -9.38
CA ASP A 98 4.53 -1.86 -10.50
C ASP A 98 3.07 -1.77 -10.98
N ALA A 99 2.73 -2.52 -12.03
CA ALA A 99 1.37 -2.66 -12.53
C ALA A 99 0.45 -3.20 -11.43
N TRP A 100 -0.64 -2.48 -11.16
CA TRP A 100 -1.61 -2.83 -10.11
C TRP A 100 -2.18 -4.25 -10.29
N ASP A 101 -2.47 -4.65 -11.54
CA ASP A 101 -3.04 -5.98 -11.82
C ASP A 101 -2.07 -7.11 -11.44
N GLU A 102 -0.77 -6.93 -11.67
CA GLU A 102 0.25 -7.92 -11.35
C GLU A 102 0.49 -7.98 -9.83
N ALA A 103 0.66 -6.82 -9.18
CA ALA A 103 0.81 -6.74 -7.74
C ALA A 103 -0.39 -7.35 -7.00
N LEU A 104 -1.61 -7.04 -7.46
CA LEU A 104 -2.83 -7.64 -6.90
C LEU A 104 -2.88 -9.15 -7.17
N HIS A 105 -2.53 -9.61 -8.37
CA HIS A 105 -2.46 -11.04 -8.70
C HIS A 105 -1.55 -11.79 -7.72
N LEU A 106 -0.32 -11.31 -7.52
CA LEU A 106 0.66 -11.92 -6.62
C LEU A 106 0.19 -11.89 -5.15
N SER A 107 -0.42 -10.79 -4.71
CA SER A 107 -0.98 -10.71 -3.37
C SER A 107 -2.12 -11.70 -3.16
N LEU A 108 -3.01 -11.90 -4.14
CA LEU A 108 -4.10 -12.86 -4.06
C LEU A 108 -3.60 -14.31 -4.08
N MET A 109 -2.51 -14.61 -4.80
CA MET A 109 -1.87 -15.93 -4.73
C MET A 109 -1.42 -16.29 -3.31
N LEU A 110 -0.90 -15.29 -2.59
CA LEU A 110 -0.43 -15.44 -1.21
C LEU A 110 -1.58 -15.49 -0.20
N GLU A 111 -2.61 -14.67 -0.41
CA GLU A 111 -3.66 -14.39 0.58
C GLU A 111 -4.89 -15.30 0.43
N GLU A 112 -5.26 -15.69 -0.78
CA GLU A 112 -6.50 -16.44 -1.06
C GLU A 112 -6.21 -17.90 -1.48
N PRO A 113 -6.56 -18.91 -0.65
CA PRO A 113 -6.32 -20.32 -0.93
C PRO A 113 -7.00 -20.85 -2.20
N ASN A 114 -8.12 -20.26 -2.61
CA ASN A 114 -8.87 -20.71 -3.80
C ASN A 114 -8.63 -19.83 -5.03
N TYR A 115 -7.70 -18.87 -4.95
CA TYR A 115 -7.45 -17.96 -6.07
C TYR A 115 -6.95 -18.75 -7.29
N PRO A 116 -7.65 -18.70 -8.44
CA PRO A 116 -7.37 -19.55 -9.59
C PRO A 116 -6.25 -18.96 -10.45
N TYR A 117 -5.05 -18.76 -9.88
CA TYR A 117 -3.97 -18.01 -10.52
C TYR A 117 -3.44 -18.65 -11.83
N TRP A 118 -3.69 -19.95 -12.05
CA TRP A 118 -3.35 -20.65 -13.28
C TRP A 118 -4.38 -20.47 -14.40
N ASP A 119 -5.60 -20.01 -14.08
CA ASP A 119 -6.64 -19.71 -15.05
C ASP A 119 -6.68 -18.19 -15.28
N SER A 120 -6.19 -17.76 -16.43
CA SER A 120 -6.14 -16.33 -16.77
C SER A 120 -7.50 -15.66 -16.75
N LYS A 121 -8.58 -16.38 -17.12
CA LYS A 121 -9.93 -15.82 -17.15
C LYS A 121 -10.49 -15.70 -15.74
N GLY A 122 -10.52 -16.79 -14.98
CA GLY A 122 -10.99 -16.77 -13.59
C GLY A 122 -10.18 -15.83 -12.70
N ALA A 123 -8.85 -15.79 -12.86
CA ALA A 123 -7.99 -14.87 -12.12
C ALA A 123 -8.32 -13.39 -12.42
N ARG A 124 -8.67 -13.08 -13.67
CA ARG A 124 -9.10 -11.74 -14.09
C ARG A 124 -10.46 -11.38 -13.50
N GLU A 125 -11.44 -12.29 -13.55
CA GLU A 125 -12.77 -12.06 -12.98
C GLU A 125 -12.70 -11.70 -11.49
N VAL A 126 -11.86 -12.41 -10.73
CA VAL A 126 -11.63 -12.09 -9.30
C VAL A 126 -11.00 -10.70 -9.13
N ARG A 127 -9.94 -10.36 -9.90
CA ARG A 127 -9.29 -9.04 -9.81
C ARG A 127 -10.22 -7.90 -10.21
N ASP A 128 -11.05 -8.11 -11.22
CA ASP A 128 -12.06 -7.13 -11.64
C ASP A 128 -13.06 -6.88 -10.49
N GLY A 129 -13.45 -7.91 -9.74
CA GLY A 129 -14.26 -7.76 -8.52
C GLY A 129 -13.60 -6.85 -7.47
N PHE A 130 -12.30 -7.07 -7.18
CA PHE A 130 -11.53 -6.21 -6.27
C PHE A 130 -11.39 -4.77 -6.76
N ARG A 131 -11.46 -4.52 -8.06
CA ARG A 131 -11.37 -3.16 -8.63
C ARG A 131 -12.55 -2.29 -8.22
N PHE A 132 -13.73 -2.90 -8.09
CA PHE A 132 -14.98 -2.20 -7.77
C PHE A 132 -15.28 -2.23 -6.28
N ARG A 133 -15.16 -3.40 -5.65
CA ARG A 133 -15.46 -3.57 -4.22
C ARG A 133 -14.46 -4.54 -3.60
N PRO A 134 -13.34 -4.03 -3.06
CA PRO A 134 -12.34 -4.85 -2.39
C PRO A 134 -12.94 -5.65 -1.24
N LEU A 135 -12.49 -6.89 -1.08
CA LEU A 135 -12.84 -7.71 0.08
C LEU A 135 -12.02 -7.31 1.31
N ALA A 136 -12.64 -7.40 2.48
CA ALA A 136 -12.01 -7.23 3.79
C ALA A 136 -11.11 -8.41 4.16
N ASP A 137 -10.16 -8.15 5.07
CA ASP A 137 -9.32 -9.17 5.71
C ASP A 137 -8.42 -10.00 4.77
N MET A 138 -8.17 -9.52 3.54
CA MET A 138 -7.30 -10.17 2.55
C MET A 138 -5.86 -9.64 2.60
N GLY A 139 -5.39 -9.23 3.78
CA GLY A 139 -4.01 -8.81 4.01
C GLY A 139 -3.52 -7.75 3.00
N LEU A 140 -2.41 -8.07 2.31
CA LEU A 140 -1.82 -7.18 1.31
C LEU A 140 -2.78 -6.90 0.14
N ALA A 141 -3.60 -7.88 -0.28
CA ALA A 141 -4.51 -7.72 -1.40
C ALA A 141 -5.57 -6.64 -1.13
N SER A 142 -6.15 -6.64 0.07
CA SER A 142 -7.09 -5.60 0.52
C SER A 142 -6.45 -4.20 0.50
N LEU A 143 -5.20 -4.08 0.97
CA LEU A 143 -4.47 -2.80 0.98
C LEU A 143 -4.19 -2.30 -0.45
N LEU A 144 -3.65 -3.17 -1.32
CA LEU A 144 -3.36 -2.81 -2.73
C LEU A 144 -4.63 -2.49 -3.51
N ALA A 145 -5.74 -3.11 -3.14
CA ALA A 145 -7.05 -2.80 -3.69
C ALA A 145 -7.67 -1.54 -3.06
N GLY A 146 -6.99 -0.81 -2.18
CA GLY A 146 -7.44 0.49 -1.68
C GLY A 146 -8.45 0.42 -0.53
N GLN A 147 -8.68 -0.76 0.04
CA GLN A 147 -9.58 -0.90 1.17
C GLN A 147 -8.94 -0.32 2.43
N TRP A 148 -9.68 0.52 3.15
CA TRP A 148 -9.27 1.01 4.46
C TRP A 148 -9.62 0.04 5.57
N ASP A 149 -8.62 -0.25 6.39
CA ASP A 149 -8.75 -0.95 7.66
C ASP A 149 -7.53 -0.55 8.53
N PRO A 150 -7.70 0.14 9.67
CA PRO A 150 -8.97 0.53 10.29
C PRO A 150 -9.84 1.47 9.45
N PHE A 151 -11.15 1.45 9.72
CA PHE A 151 -12.10 2.37 9.09
C PHE A 151 -11.75 3.84 9.43
N PRO A 152 -11.65 4.75 8.45
CA PRO A 152 -11.26 6.13 8.67
C PRO A 152 -12.44 7.00 9.10
N GLU A 153 -12.17 8.00 9.94
CA GLU A 153 -13.17 8.99 10.40
C GLU A 153 -13.48 10.07 9.35
N PHE A 154 -12.91 9.94 8.15
CA PHE A 154 -13.13 10.82 7.00
C PHE A 154 -13.35 9.98 5.74
N PRO A 155 -14.08 10.49 4.73
CA PRO A 155 -14.19 9.91 3.38
C PRO A 155 -12.86 10.01 2.60
N PRO A 156 -12.08 8.92 2.45
CA PRO A 156 -10.75 8.98 1.84
C PRO A 156 -10.80 9.31 0.35
N ASP A 157 -11.91 8.95 -0.30
CA ASP A 157 -12.28 9.24 -1.68
C ASP A 157 -12.64 10.72 -1.92
N ARG A 158 -12.79 11.53 -0.88
CA ARG A 158 -12.92 12.99 -1.01
C ARG A 158 -11.65 13.71 -0.65
N VAL A 159 -10.82 13.10 0.20
CA VAL A 159 -9.54 13.64 0.64
C VAL A 159 -8.50 13.57 -0.46
N PHE A 160 -8.34 12.42 -1.11
CA PHE A 160 -7.30 12.23 -2.12
C PHE A 160 -7.69 11.16 -3.14
N VAL A 161 -7.67 11.56 -4.42
CA VAL A 161 -8.16 10.74 -5.53
C VAL A 161 -7.26 10.92 -6.73
N THR A 162 -6.89 9.82 -7.39
CA THR A 162 -6.01 9.84 -8.57
C THR A 162 -6.69 9.25 -9.81
N GLN A 163 -7.47 8.17 -9.64
CA GLN A 163 -8.22 7.48 -10.70
C GLN A 163 -9.70 7.83 -10.70
N GLY A 164 -10.22 8.38 -9.61
CA GLY A 164 -11.66 8.57 -9.45
C GLY A 164 -12.35 7.37 -8.82
N ARG A 165 -11.61 6.46 -8.14
CA ARG A 165 -12.23 5.33 -7.45
C ARG A 165 -12.36 5.62 -5.97
N GLY A 166 -13.54 5.36 -5.45
CA GLY A 166 -13.75 5.27 -4.02
C GLY A 166 -15.21 5.23 -3.61
N GLU A 167 -15.42 4.69 -2.42
CA GLU A 167 -16.71 4.57 -1.77
C GLU A 167 -16.50 4.76 -0.26
N TYR A 168 -17.41 5.48 0.38
CA TYR A 168 -17.39 5.69 1.83
C TYR A 168 -18.78 5.44 2.41
N PHE A 169 -18.94 4.29 3.08
CA PHE A 169 -20.18 3.87 3.72
C PHE A 169 -19.98 3.77 5.24
N PRO A 170 -20.18 4.86 6.00
CA PRO A 170 -19.91 4.89 7.43
C PRO A 170 -20.82 3.96 8.23
N THR A 171 -22.06 3.76 7.80
CA THR A 171 -23.00 2.82 8.43
C THR A 171 -22.54 1.37 8.33
N GLU A 172 -21.87 1.01 7.24
CA GLU A 172 -21.31 -0.33 7.00
C GLU A 172 -19.87 -0.46 7.49
N ARG A 173 -19.27 0.63 7.99
CA ARG A 173 -17.82 0.76 8.29
C ARG A 173 -16.95 0.27 7.14
N PHE A 174 -17.36 0.61 5.91
CA PHE A 174 -16.64 0.25 4.70
C PHE A 174 -16.14 1.50 3.99
N ALA A 175 -14.85 1.51 3.66
CA ALA A 175 -14.22 2.57 2.91
C ALA A 175 -13.20 1.99 1.92
N PHE A 176 -13.26 2.47 0.69
CA PHE A 176 -12.36 2.14 -0.40
C PHE A 176 -11.99 3.43 -1.13
N ALA A 177 -10.73 3.61 -1.49
CA ALA A 177 -10.29 4.72 -2.32
C ALA A 177 -9.07 4.33 -3.18
N ASP A 178 -8.61 5.25 -4.02
CA ASP A 178 -7.35 5.07 -4.75
C ASP A 178 -6.12 4.93 -3.87
N TRP A 179 -6.25 5.13 -2.56
CA TRP A 179 -5.20 4.93 -1.59
C TRP A 179 -5.75 4.31 -0.32
N ALA A 180 -4.86 3.63 0.42
CA ALA A 180 -5.17 3.07 1.72
C ALA A 180 -3.90 2.95 2.57
N TRP A 181 -4.10 2.76 3.86
CA TRP A 181 -3.01 2.59 4.82
C TRP A 181 -3.31 1.43 5.78
N ARG A 182 -2.24 0.85 6.33
CA ARG A 182 -2.26 -0.18 7.37
C ARG A 182 -1.29 0.18 8.49
N PRO A 183 -1.72 0.09 9.76
CA PRO A 183 -0.87 0.40 10.90
C PRO A 183 0.25 -0.62 11.07
N ALA A 184 1.33 -0.21 11.74
CA ALA A 184 2.49 -1.06 12.01
C ALA A 184 2.12 -2.39 12.68
N ARG A 185 1.11 -2.40 13.55
CA ARG A 185 0.59 -3.62 14.19
C ARG A 185 0.04 -4.63 13.17
N ALA A 186 -0.71 -4.16 12.17
CA ALA A 186 -1.23 -5.02 11.11
C ALA A 186 -0.09 -5.56 10.24
N VAL A 187 0.87 -4.71 9.89
CA VAL A 187 2.06 -5.09 9.12
C VAL A 187 2.88 -6.15 9.86
N ALA A 188 3.10 -5.99 11.16
CA ALA A 188 3.77 -6.99 11.99
C ALA A 188 3.00 -8.33 12.03
N HIS A 189 1.68 -8.29 12.14
CA HIS A 189 0.86 -9.50 12.08
C HIS A 189 0.98 -10.22 10.72
N TRP A 190 1.03 -9.48 9.62
CA TRP A 190 1.26 -10.04 8.30
C TRP A 190 2.63 -10.68 8.20
N GLN A 191 3.68 -10.01 8.69
CA GLN A 191 5.05 -10.54 8.69
C GLN A 191 5.16 -11.87 9.46
N VAL A 192 4.51 -11.99 10.62
CA VAL A 192 4.52 -13.23 11.42
C VAL A 192 3.84 -14.39 10.69
N ASN A 193 2.77 -14.12 9.95
CA ASN A 193 2.04 -15.16 9.20
C ASN A 193 2.65 -15.48 7.83
N LEU A 194 3.56 -14.64 7.34
CA LEU A 194 4.09 -14.71 6.00
C LEU A 194 4.77 -16.05 5.66
N PRO A 195 5.63 -16.65 6.53
CA PRO A 195 6.25 -17.94 6.24
C PRO A 195 5.22 -19.04 5.94
N ARG A 196 4.20 -19.14 6.79
CA ARG A 196 3.10 -20.11 6.62
C ARG A 196 2.36 -19.91 5.29
N LYS A 197 2.12 -18.66 4.87
CA LYS A 197 1.42 -18.37 3.60
C LYS A 197 2.27 -18.74 2.39
N LEU A 198 3.58 -18.44 2.42
CA LEU A 198 4.51 -18.79 1.35
C LEU A 198 4.69 -20.30 1.21
N GLU A 199 4.82 -21.02 2.32
CA GLU A 199 4.88 -22.49 2.32
C GLU A 199 3.63 -23.11 1.70
N ARG A 200 2.45 -22.58 2.03
CA ARG A 200 1.18 -23.02 1.43
C ARG A 200 1.12 -22.74 -0.06
N LEU A 201 1.60 -21.58 -0.51
CA LEU A 201 1.66 -21.27 -1.93
C LEU A 201 2.53 -22.29 -2.68
N ILE A 202 3.73 -22.60 -2.17
CA ILE A 202 4.61 -23.62 -2.75
C ILE A 202 3.94 -25.01 -2.74
N ALA A 203 3.27 -25.39 -1.65
CA ALA A 203 2.58 -26.67 -1.57
C ALA A 203 1.44 -26.77 -2.59
N ARG A 204 0.65 -25.71 -2.75
CA ARG A 204 -0.41 -25.61 -3.78
C ARG A 204 0.16 -25.78 -5.19
N GLU A 205 1.31 -25.17 -5.47
CA GLU A 205 1.99 -25.30 -6.76
C GLU A 205 2.50 -26.72 -7.01
N GLN A 206 3.12 -27.34 -6.00
CA GLN A 206 3.58 -28.71 -6.08
C GLN A 206 2.41 -29.66 -6.40
N GLU A 207 1.28 -29.51 -5.70
CA GLU A 207 0.08 -30.30 -5.89
C GLU A 207 -0.54 -30.09 -7.28
N ARG A 208 -0.70 -28.83 -7.70
CA ARG A 208 -1.21 -28.46 -9.03
C ARG A 208 -0.40 -29.12 -10.15
N MET A 209 0.92 -29.12 -9.97
CA MET A 209 1.87 -29.68 -10.92
C MET A 209 2.01 -31.21 -10.85
N LYS A 210 1.40 -31.84 -9.84
CA LYS A 210 1.53 -33.28 -9.56
C LYS A 210 2.99 -33.72 -9.42
N LEU A 211 3.82 -32.86 -8.82
CA LEU A 211 5.24 -33.11 -8.64
C LEU A 211 5.49 -33.84 -7.31
N PRO A 212 6.34 -34.88 -7.28
CA PRO A 212 6.71 -35.55 -6.03
C PRO A 212 7.51 -34.63 -5.10
N SER A 213 8.29 -33.70 -5.66
CA SER A 213 9.03 -32.67 -4.94
C SER A 213 9.34 -31.47 -5.84
N LEU A 214 9.64 -30.34 -5.21
CA LEU A 214 10.17 -29.13 -5.86
C LEU A 214 11.62 -28.95 -5.41
N PRO A 215 12.62 -29.20 -6.29
CA PRO A 215 14.04 -29.17 -5.90
C PRO A 215 14.47 -27.84 -5.31
N GLU A 216 14.01 -26.71 -5.86
CA GLU A 216 14.41 -25.35 -5.47
C GLU A 216 13.51 -24.72 -4.40
N LYS A 217 12.68 -25.53 -3.73
CA LYS A 217 11.69 -25.06 -2.76
C LYS A 217 12.34 -24.24 -1.64
N ASP A 218 13.41 -24.76 -1.06
CA ASP A 218 14.03 -24.16 0.11
C ASP A 218 14.76 -22.86 -0.24
N GLU A 219 15.36 -22.78 -1.44
CA GLU A 219 15.97 -21.56 -1.94
C GLU A 219 14.93 -20.49 -2.27
N VAL A 220 13.80 -20.86 -2.89
CA VAL A 220 12.73 -19.90 -3.20
C VAL A 220 12.09 -19.37 -1.92
N LEU A 221 11.79 -20.24 -0.96
CA LEU A 221 11.32 -19.82 0.36
C LEU A 221 12.37 -18.97 1.08
N GLY A 222 13.65 -19.34 0.99
CA GLY A 222 14.78 -18.58 1.53
C GLY A 222 14.83 -17.15 1.00
N TYR A 223 14.65 -16.98 -0.31
CA TYR A 223 14.59 -15.67 -0.95
C TYR A 223 13.37 -14.85 -0.50
N TRP A 224 12.17 -15.42 -0.56
CA TRP A 224 10.93 -14.73 -0.12
C TRP A 224 10.89 -14.42 1.37
N LEU A 225 11.68 -15.11 2.19
CA LEU A 225 11.83 -14.83 3.62
C LEU A 225 13.00 -13.88 3.92
N GLY A 226 13.76 -13.46 2.92
CA GLY A 226 14.91 -12.59 3.07
C GLY A 226 16.14 -13.27 3.69
N LYS A 227 16.17 -14.61 3.71
CA LYS A 227 17.36 -15.39 4.09
C LYS A 227 18.40 -15.40 2.96
N LEU A 228 17.94 -15.28 1.72
CA LEU A 228 18.77 -15.14 0.52
C LEU A 228 18.53 -13.76 -0.12
N ALA A 229 19.59 -13.12 -0.60
CA ALA A 229 19.51 -11.79 -1.20
C ALA A 229 19.05 -11.79 -2.66
N GLN A 230 19.26 -12.91 -3.37
CA GLN A 230 18.94 -13.05 -4.80
C GLN A 230 18.00 -14.23 -5.02
N PRO A 231 17.10 -14.15 -6.02
CA PRO A 231 16.26 -15.28 -6.38
C PRO A 231 17.12 -16.43 -6.90
N PRO A 232 16.77 -17.69 -6.59
CA PRO A 232 17.52 -18.83 -7.11
C PRO A 232 17.36 -18.98 -8.62
N PRO A 233 18.37 -19.55 -9.32
CA PRO A 233 18.19 -19.98 -10.70
C PRO A 233 17.17 -21.12 -10.73
N LEU A 234 16.10 -20.95 -11.51
CA LEU A 234 15.06 -21.96 -11.63
C LEU A 234 15.41 -22.94 -12.74
N THR A 235 15.36 -24.24 -12.45
CA THR A 235 15.33 -25.23 -13.53
C THR A 235 13.96 -25.22 -14.21
N VAL A 236 13.89 -25.72 -15.45
CA VAL A 236 12.64 -25.80 -16.24
C VAL A 236 11.52 -26.54 -15.48
N ALA A 237 11.88 -27.39 -14.50
CA ALA A 237 10.95 -28.14 -13.66
C ALA A 237 10.25 -27.29 -12.59
N PHE A 238 10.74 -26.09 -12.26
CA PHE A 238 10.13 -25.25 -11.22
C PHE A 238 8.83 -24.54 -11.64
N SER A 239 8.34 -24.75 -12.86
CA SER A 239 7.01 -24.23 -13.17
C SER A 239 6.30 -24.93 -14.32
N GLY A 240 5.08 -25.37 -14.08
CA GLY A 240 4.04 -25.31 -15.11
C GLY A 240 3.30 -23.98 -15.08
N LEU A 241 4.04 -22.89 -14.88
CA LEU A 241 3.58 -21.51 -15.09
C LEU A 241 4.20 -20.93 -16.39
N GLY A 242 4.94 -21.75 -17.12
CA GLY A 242 5.55 -21.37 -18.37
C GLY A 242 6.63 -20.28 -18.19
N PRO A 243 6.92 -19.49 -19.23
CA PRO A 243 8.07 -18.57 -19.26
C PRO A 243 8.03 -17.42 -18.22
N ARG A 244 6.94 -17.25 -17.46
CA ARG A 244 6.80 -16.19 -16.45
C ARG A 244 7.22 -16.60 -15.04
N ALA A 245 7.68 -17.83 -14.83
CA ALA A 245 8.03 -18.28 -13.50
C ALA A 245 9.28 -17.62 -12.86
N ALA A 246 10.10 -16.94 -13.64
CA ALA A 246 11.16 -16.12 -13.04
C ALA A 246 10.62 -14.78 -12.52
N SER A 247 9.57 -14.22 -13.14
CA SER A 247 9.06 -12.88 -12.79
C SER A 247 8.29 -12.89 -11.48
N TRP A 248 7.29 -13.77 -11.33
CA TRP A 248 6.50 -13.86 -10.09
C TRP A 248 7.34 -14.15 -8.84
N ILE A 249 8.40 -14.97 -8.90
CA ILE A 249 9.30 -15.22 -7.76
C ILE A 249 9.99 -13.93 -7.36
N ARG A 250 10.54 -13.20 -8.34
CA ARG A 250 11.20 -11.92 -8.11
C ARG A 250 10.23 -10.89 -7.53
N GLU A 251 9.06 -10.72 -8.14
CA GLU A 251 8.08 -9.71 -7.73
C GLU A 251 7.44 -10.03 -6.37
N LEU A 252 7.12 -11.30 -6.09
CA LEU A 252 6.67 -11.70 -4.76
C LEU A 252 7.78 -11.52 -3.73
N GLY A 253 9.05 -11.76 -4.11
CA GLY A 253 10.21 -11.42 -3.30
C GLY A 253 10.29 -9.92 -2.97
N ALA A 254 10.03 -9.05 -3.95
CA ALA A 254 9.98 -7.61 -3.74
C ALA A 254 8.83 -7.19 -2.79
N LEU A 255 7.62 -7.69 -3.02
CA LEU A 255 6.45 -7.40 -2.17
C LEU A 255 6.66 -7.86 -0.72
N THR A 256 7.11 -9.09 -0.53
CA THR A 256 7.38 -9.63 0.80
C THR A 256 8.50 -8.89 1.51
N THR A 257 9.50 -8.40 0.78
CA THR A 257 10.60 -7.60 1.33
C THR A 257 10.07 -6.30 1.94
N HIS A 258 9.14 -5.62 1.29
CA HIS A 258 8.54 -4.39 1.81
C HIS A 258 7.78 -4.64 3.12
N ILE A 259 7.02 -5.75 3.22
CA ILE A 259 6.34 -6.14 4.46
C ILE A 259 7.36 -6.38 5.59
N ARG A 260 8.42 -7.16 5.31
CA ARG A 260 9.45 -7.49 6.31
C ARG A 260 10.19 -6.24 6.79
N GLN A 261 10.63 -5.39 5.87
CA GLN A 261 11.34 -4.16 6.20
C GLN A 261 10.48 -3.20 7.02
N ALA A 262 9.23 -2.97 6.62
CA ALA A 262 8.30 -2.14 7.37
C ALA A 262 8.04 -2.71 8.78
N ALA A 263 7.83 -4.03 8.90
CA ALA A 263 7.64 -4.68 10.20
C ALA A 263 8.88 -4.54 11.11
N MET A 264 10.09 -4.76 10.58
CA MET A 264 11.34 -4.60 11.33
C MET A 264 11.54 -3.16 11.81
N ALA A 265 11.16 -2.19 10.97
CA ALA A 265 11.22 -0.77 11.31
C ALA A 265 10.04 -0.29 12.18
N LYS A 266 9.08 -1.17 12.51
CA LYS A 266 7.83 -0.82 13.22
C LYS A 266 7.04 0.29 12.51
N GLN A 267 7.00 0.22 11.19
CA GLN A 267 6.35 1.17 10.31
C GLN A 267 5.01 0.65 9.79
N GLY A 268 4.11 1.58 9.47
CA GLY A 268 2.89 1.28 8.72
C GLY A 268 3.21 1.10 7.23
N LEU A 269 2.21 0.71 6.45
CA LEU A 269 2.30 0.61 4.99
C LEU A 269 1.17 1.42 4.36
N ALA A 270 1.52 2.28 3.40
CA ALA A 270 0.56 2.98 2.56
C ALA A 270 0.65 2.46 1.13
N ALA A 271 -0.50 2.32 0.48
CA ALA A 271 -0.63 2.00 -0.92
C ALA A 271 -1.36 3.12 -1.66
N LEU A 272 -0.86 3.48 -2.84
CA LEU A 272 -1.44 4.46 -3.73
C LEU A 272 -1.56 3.86 -5.13
N VAL A 273 -2.76 3.86 -5.69
CA VAL A 273 -3.01 3.50 -7.08
C VAL A 273 -2.99 4.75 -7.94
N THR A 274 -2.38 4.68 -9.12
CA THR A 274 -2.19 5.81 -10.03
C THR A 274 -2.48 5.42 -11.47
N LYS A 275 -2.51 6.41 -12.38
CA LYS A 275 -2.97 6.26 -13.77
C LYS A 275 -1.96 5.54 -14.67
N GLY A 276 -0.81 5.12 -14.13
CA GLY A 276 0.38 4.77 -14.91
C GLY A 276 1.46 5.83 -14.72
N SER A 277 2.74 5.47 -14.94
CA SER A 277 4.02 6.19 -14.74
C SER A 277 4.07 7.73 -14.91
N THR A 278 3.31 8.44 -14.07
CA THR A 278 3.49 9.87 -13.74
C THR A 278 3.68 10.06 -12.24
N VAL A 279 4.11 9.03 -11.50
CA VAL A 279 4.55 9.21 -10.12
C VAL A 279 5.94 9.83 -10.17
N ARG A 280 6.05 11.09 -9.75
CA ARG A 280 7.34 11.74 -9.47
C ARG A 280 8.00 10.91 -8.36
N ILE A 281 8.99 10.11 -8.74
CA ILE A 281 9.90 9.42 -7.80
C ILE A 281 10.66 10.51 -7.04
#